data_AF-A0A9P0YQH0-F1
#
_entry.id   AF-A0A9P0YQH0-F1
#
_cell.length_a   1.000
_cell.length_b   1.000
_cell.length_c   1.000
_cell.angle_alpha   90.00
_cell.angle_beta   90.00
_cell.angle_gamma   90.00
#
_symmetry.space_group_name_H-M   'P 1'
#
loop_
_entity.id
_entity.type
_entity.pdbx_description
1 polymer ?
#
loop_
_entity_poly.entity_id
_entity_poly.type
_entity_poly.pdbx_seq_one_letter_code
_entity_poly.pdbx_strand_id
1 'polypeptide(L)'
;MLFEIISHLFRLEAIEMLDGTLNGLHVAKVDGNHISLSLRTCIPNNDGSLCQEKVDSSSGLFDQYHKLEIELVEGTMELKHAEIYPNDVQIREIVDAVKSFRQLYSPMLDHEGRANLEWFVRRVQDQIVLSKKNQ
;
A
#
# COMPACT_ATOMS: atom_id res chain seq x y z
N MET A 1 -24.85 12.74 0.75
CA MET A 1 -24.32 13.92 1.47
C MET A 1 -23.67 13.59 2.81
N LEU A 2 -24.37 13.40 3.95
CA LEU A 2 -23.68 13.15 5.24
C LEU A 2 -22.83 11.87 5.24
N PHE A 3 -23.32 10.79 4.63
CA PHE A 3 -22.61 9.51 4.54
C PHE A 3 -21.34 9.57 3.69
N GLU A 4 -21.38 10.31 2.57
CA GLU A 4 -20.22 10.49 1.69
C GLU A 4 -19.12 11.30 2.37
N ILE A 5 -19.48 12.36 3.10
CA ILE A 5 -18.50 13.21 3.81
C ILE A 5 -17.78 12.39 4.89
N ILE A 6 -18.52 11.59 5.67
CA ILE A 6 -17.93 10.73 6.71
C ILE A 6 -17.02 9.68 6.07
N SER A 7 -17.45 9.02 4.99
CA SER A 7 -16.64 8.04 4.27
C SER A 7 -15.33 8.64 3.73
N HIS A 8 -15.39 9.85 3.17
CA HIS A 8 -14.20 10.59 2.73
C HIS A 8 -13.26 10.94 3.89
N LEU A 9 -13.80 11.39 5.04
CA LEU A 9 -13.01 11.76 6.22
C LEU A 9 -12.27 10.54 6.79
N PHE A 10 -12.96 9.41 6.94
CA PHE A 10 -12.36 8.15 7.42
C PHE A 10 -11.22 7.68 6.52
N ARG A 11 -11.35 7.84 5.20
CA ARG A 11 -10.31 7.45 4.23
C ARG A 11 -9.09 8.36 4.26
N LEU A 12 -9.30 9.67 4.40
CA LEU A 12 -8.21 10.63 4.59
C LEU A 12 -7.42 10.30 5.85
N GLU A 13 -8.11 9.97 6.94
CA GLU A 13 -7.45 9.59 8.21
C GLU A 13 -6.67 8.27 8.08
N ALA A 14 -7.18 7.26 7.37
CA ALA A 14 -6.42 6.04 7.09
C ALA A 14 -5.21 6.30 6.18
N ILE A 15 -5.31 7.27 5.28
CA ILE A 15 -4.20 7.70 4.42
C ILE A 15 -3.12 8.38 5.24
N GLU A 16 -3.48 9.31 6.13
CA GLU A 16 -2.53 9.95 7.04
C GLU A 16 -1.84 8.90 7.94
N MET A 17 -2.58 7.88 8.39
CA MET A 17 -2.02 6.76 9.13
C MET A 17 -1.01 5.95 8.30
N LEU A 18 -1.33 5.64 7.04
CA LEU A 18 -0.43 4.90 6.15
C LEU A 18 0.85 5.69 5.89
N ASP A 19 0.73 7.00 5.61
CA ASP A 19 1.87 7.90 5.37
C ASP A 19 2.76 8.04 6.60
N GLY A 20 2.16 8.07 7.80
CA GLY A 20 2.90 8.13 9.07
C GLY A 20 3.53 6.82 9.52
N THR A 21 3.12 5.67 8.98
CA THR A 21 3.55 4.32 9.43
C THR A 21 4.50 3.65 8.44
N LEU A 22 4.36 3.94 7.14
CA LEU A 22 5.09 3.24 6.08
C LEU A 22 6.08 4.19 5.39
N ASN A 23 7.38 3.89 5.53
CA ASN A 23 8.43 4.66 4.85
C ASN A 23 8.33 4.51 3.32
N GLY A 24 8.60 5.62 2.61
CA GLY A 24 8.61 5.64 1.14
C GLY A 24 7.22 5.55 0.49
N LEU A 25 6.14 5.66 1.28
CA LEU A 25 4.80 5.82 0.75
C LEU A 25 4.53 7.31 0.50
N HIS A 26 3.85 7.63 -0.59
CA HIS A 26 3.26 8.95 -0.81
C HIS A 26 1.88 8.77 -1.45
N VAL A 27 0.85 9.38 -0.88
CA VAL A 27 -0.48 9.33 -1.49
C VAL A 27 -0.55 10.28 -2.68
N ALA A 28 -0.80 9.72 -3.86
CA ALA A 28 -0.83 10.48 -5.10
C ALA A 28 -2.22 11.08 -5.36
N LYS A 29 -3.29 10.33 -5.10
CA LYS A 29 -4.67 10.77 -5.35
C LYS A 29 -5.69 9.93 -4.56
N VAL A 30 -6.79 10.56 -4.16
CA VAL A 30 -8.01 9.89 -3.71
C VAL A 30 -9.17 10.40 -4.57
N ASP A 31 -9.94 9.49 -5.16
CA ASP A 31 -11.06 9.81 -6.04
C ASP A 31 -12.24 8.87 -5.75
N GLY A 32 -13.18 9.33 -4.92
CA GLY A 32 -14.26 8.50 -4.40
C GLY A 32 -13.74 7.24 -3.70
N ASN A 33 -14.01 6.08 -4.29
CA ASN A 33 -13.59 4.75 -3.80
C ASN A 33 -12.20 4.32 -4.28
N HIS A 34 -11.50 5.15 -5.06
CA HIS A 34 -10.17 4.85 -5.57
C HIS A 34 -9.10 5.58 -4.78
N ILE A 35 -8.05 4.85 -4.40
CA ILE A 35 -6.85 5.38 -3.78
C ILE A 35 -5.69 5.06 -4.72
N SER A 36 -4.92 6.08 -5.10
CA SER A 36 -3.67 5.94 -5.83
C SER A 36 -2.51 6.26 -4.91
N LEU A 37 -1.64 5.28 -4.70
CA LEU A 37 -0.44 5.38 -3.89
C LEU A 37 0.79 5.34 -4.81
N SER A 38 1.79 6.15 -4.48
CA SER A 38 3.14 6.05 -5.01
C SER A 38 4.01 5.39 -3.96
N LEU A 39 4.56 4.23 -4.30
CA LEU A 39 5.47 3.45 -3.48
C LEU A 39 6.89 3.67 -4.00
N ARG A 40 7.71 4.32 -3.18
CA ARG A 40 9.15 4.36 -3.38
C ARG A 40 9.76 3.22 -2.59
N THR A 41 10.42 2.31 -3.29
CA THR A 41 11.12 1.19 -2.65
C THR A 41 12.61 1.34 -2.89
N CYS A 42 13.37 1.43 -1.80
CA CYS A 42 14.82 1.40 -1.85
C CYS A 42 15.25 -0.06 -2.07
N ILE A 43 15.79 -0.36 -3.24
CA ILE A 43 16.37 -1.68 -3.53
C ILE A 43 17.77 -1.70 -2.89
N PRO A 44 18.03 -2.57 -1.89
CA PRO A 44 19.36 -2.68 -1.32
C PRO A 44 20.32 -3.18 -2.40
N ASN A 45 21.45 -2.49 -2.57
CA ASN A 45 22.53 -2.98 -3.42
C ASN A 45 23.08 -4.29 -2.82
N ASN A 46 23.65 -5.15 -3.65
CA ASN A 46 24.05 -6.55 -3.33
C ASN A 46 25.01 -6.71 -2.13
N ASP A 47 25.50 -5.62 -1.55
CA ASP A 47 26.41 -5.56 -0.40
C ASP A 47 25.70 -5.63 0.97
N GLY A 48 24.39 -5.87 1.02
CA GLY A 48 23.70 -6.27 2.25
C GLY A 48 23.55 -5.18 3.32
N SER A 49 23.79 -3.91 3.01
CA SER A 49 23.46 -2.81 3.92
C SER A 49 21.96 -2.52 3.88
N LEU A 50 21.28 -2.82 4.99
CA LEU A 50 19.92 -2.33 5.25
C LEU A 50 19.96 -0.80 5.23
N CYS A 51 19.00 -0.22 4.49
CA CYS A 51 18.87 1.21 4.23
C CYS A 51 18.72 2.00 5.54
N GLN A 52 19.85 2.37 6.14
CA GLN A 52 19.92 3.43 7.13
C GLN A 52 20.17 4.73 6.39
N GLU A 53 19.20 5.64 6.46
CA GLU A 53 19.34 7.00 5.97
C GLU A 53 20.62 7.63 6.53
N LYS A 54 21.62 7.84 5.66
CA LYS A 54 22.59 8.93 5.82
C LYS A 54 23.38 9.13 4.53
N VAL A 55 23.09 10.28 3.93
CA VAL A 55 24.05 11.31 3.50
C VAL A 55 25.31 10.81 2.77
N ASP A 56 25.39 11.22 1.51
CA ASP A 56 26.59 11.37 0.67
C ASP A 56 27.40 10.10 0.42
N SER A 57 27.14 9.43 -0.70
CA SER A 57 28.16 9.09 -1.71
C SER A 57 27.56 8.31 -2.88
N SER A 58 28.14 8.52 -4.05
CA SER A 58 27.65 8.18 -5.40
C SER A 58 27.63 6.68 -5.78
N SER A 59 27.03 5.81 -4.97
CA SER A 59 26.78 4.42 -5.36
C SER A 59 25.28 4.17 -5.48
N GLY A 60 24.84 3.93 -6.71
CA GLY A 60 23.43 4.00 -7.15
C GLY A 60 22.46 3.17 -6.32
N LEU A 61 21.70 3.86 -5.46
CA LEU A 61 20.39 3.41 -5.02
C LEU A 61 19.45 3.55 -6.21
N PHE A 62 18.97 2.44 -6.76
CA PHE A 62 17.90 2.48 -7.75
C PHE A 62 16.59 2.68 -7.00
N ASP A 63 16.21 3.94 -6.81
CA ASP A 63 14.85 4.29 -6.41
C ASP A 63 13.90 3.84 -7.52
N GLN A 64 13.19 2.74 -7.28
CA GLN A 64 12.10 2.34 -8.16
C GLN A 64 10.79 2.84 -7.59
N TYR A 65 9.99 3.44 -8.46
CA TYR A 65 8.67 3.94 -8.15
C TYR A 65 7.64 2.97 -8.71
N HIS A 66 6.78 2.48 -7.82
CA HIS A 66 5.59 1.70 -8.18
C HIS A 66 4.35 2.51 -7.85
N LYS A 67 3.39 2.54 -8.76
CA LYS A 67 2.07 3.08 -8.50
C LYS A 67 1.14 1.92 -8.13
N LEU A 68 0.51 2.02 -6.97
CA LEU A 68 -0.49 1.07 -6.50
C LEU A 68 -1.86 1.74 -6.56
N GLU A 69 -2.75 1.21 -7.39
CA GLU A 69 -4.14 1.65 -7.48
C GLU A 69 -5.01 0.67 -6.71
N ILE A 70 -5.81 1.20 -5.79
CA ILE A 70 -6.67 0.47 -4.89
C ILE A 70 -8.10 0.93 -5.11
N GLU A 71 -8.99 0.00 -5.42
CA GLU A 71 -10.44 0.23 -5.42
C GLU A 71 -11.03 -0.38 -4.15
N LEU A 72 -11.78 0.42 -3.40
CA LEU A 72 -12.52 0.01 -2.22
C LEU A 72 -14.00 -0.24 -2.55
N VAL A 73 -14.66 -1.07 -1.75
CA VAL A 73 -16.12 -1.20 -1.79
C VAL A 73 -16.75 0.12 -1.33
N GLU A 74 -17.84 0.53 -1.99
CA GLU A 74 -18.52 1.79 -1.69
C GLU A 74 -19.01 1.83 -0.24
N GLY A 75 -18.74 2.95 0.43
CA GLY A 75 -19.13 3.15 1.83
C GLY A 75 -18.30 2.35 2.84
N THR A 76 -17.30 1.59 2.41
CA THR A 76 -16.43 0.80 3.30
C THR A 76 -14.95 1.04 3.02
N MET A 77 -14.10 0.42 3.84
CA MET A 77 -12.65 0.30 3.63
C MET A 77 -12.23 -1.08 3.11
N GLU A 78 -13.19 -1.86 2.60
CA GLU A 78 -12.91 -3.20 2.11
C GLU A 78 -12.27 -3.15 0.73
N LEU A 79 -11.23 -3.94 0.53
CA LEU A 79 -10.53 -4.06 -0.75
C LEU A 79 -11.42 -4.74 -1.79
N LYS A 80 -11.82 -4.01 -2.84
CA LYS A 80 -12.55 -4.55 -4.00
C LYS A 80 -11.57 -5.05 -5.06
N HIS A 81 -10.60 -4.23 -5.43
CA HIS A 81 -9.61 -4.51 -6.46
C HIS A 81 -8.31 -3.77 -6.19
N ALA A 82 -7.18 -4.28 -6.72
CA ALA A 82 -5.92 -3.56 -6.70
C ALA A 82 -5.04 -3.93 -7.90
N GLU A 83 -4.28 -2.95 -8.38
CA GLU A 83 -3.33 -3.10 -9.48
C GLU A 83 -2.03 -2.35 -9.15
N ILE A 84 -0.92 -2.91 -9.60
CA ILE A 84 0.40 -2.30 -9.44
C ILE A 84 1.03 -2.01 -10.81
N TYR A 85 1.68 -0.86 -10.89
CA TYR A 85 2.31 -0.34 -12.09
C TYR A 85 3.75 0.08 -11.82
N PRO A 86 4.74 -0.37 -12.63
CA PRO A 86 4.58 -1.37 -13.68
C PRO A 86 4.13 -2.73 -13.14
N ASN A 87 3.52 -3.56 -13.98
CA ASN A 87 3.02 -4.90 -13.61
C ASN A 87 4.17 -5.92 -13.53
N ASP A 88 5.24 -5.57 -12.81
CA ASP A 88 6.44 -6.38 -12.60
C ASP A 88 6.44 -7.07 -11.23
N VAL A 89 5.35 -6.96 -10.46
CA VAL A 89 5.18 -7.55 -9.12
C VAL A 89 3.84 -8.27 -9.04
N GLN A 90 3.85 -9.54 -8.63
CA GLN A 90 2.64 -10.34 -8.49
C GLN A 90 1.95 -10.06 -7.14
N ILE A 91 0.86 -9.31 -7.17
CA ILE A 91 0.10 -8.96 -5.95
C ILE A 91 -1.19 -9.77 -5.74
N ARG A 92 -1.54 -10.66 -6.69
CA ARG A 92 -2.81 -11.39 -6.68
C ARG A 92 -3.03 -12.18 -5.38
N GLU A 93 -2.03 -12.91 -4.92
CA GLU A 93 -2.12 -13.71 -3.70
C GLU A 93 -2.33 -12.83 -2.46
N ILE A 94 -1.75 -11.63 -2.44
CA ILE A 94 -1.95 -10.66 -1.36
C ILE A 94 -3.40 -10.17 -1.38
N VAL A 95 -3.93 -9.82 -2.56
CA VAL A 95 -5.33 -9.40 -2.74
C VAL A 95 -6.29 -10.49 -2.27
N ASP A 96 -6.04 -11.75 -2.67
CA ASP A 96 -6.87 -12.89 -2.28
C ASP A 96 -6.81 -13.16 -0.76
N ALA A 97 -5.64 -12.96 -0.12
CA ALA A 97 -5.49 -13.06 1.32
C ALA A 97 -6.30 -11.99 2.07
N VAL A 98 -6.24 -10.73 1.63
CA VAL A 98 -7.04 -9.64 2.23
C VAL A 98 -8.54 -9.92 2.12
N LYS A 99 -9.00 -10.37 0.95
CA LYS A 99 -10.40 -10.76 0.73
C LYS A 99 -10.83 -11.94 1.60
N SER A 100 -9.90 -12.81 1.98
CA SER A 100 -10.16 -13.96 2.84
C SER A 100 -10.28 -13.56 4.32
N PHE A 101 -9.54 -12.55 4.80
CA PHE A 101 -9.70 -12.05 6.17
C PHE A 101 -11.14 -11.60 6.44
N ARG A 102 -11.78 -10.97 5.46
CA ARG A 102 -13.20 -10.60 5.51
C ARG A 102 -14.15 -11.80 5.70
N GLN A 103 -13.82 -12.97 5.16
CA GLN A 103 -14.69 -14.15 5.32
C GLN A 103 -14.63 -14.72 6.75
N LEU A 104 -13.55 -14.43 7.47
CA LEU A 104 -13.32 -14.93 8.82
C LEU A 104 -13.81 -13.97 9.91
N TYR A 105 -13.91 -12.67 9.61
CA TYR A 105 -14.29 -11.62 10.56
C TYR A 105 -15.49 -10.81 10.05
N SER A 106 -16.52 -10.67 10.87
CA SER A 106 -17.80 -9.99 10.56
C SER A 106 -17.59 -8.51 10.20
N PRO A 107 -18.36 -7.90 9.28
CA PRO A 107 -18.12 -6.56 8.72
C PRO A 107 -18.39 -5.39 9.69
N MET A 108 -18.29 -5.61 11.00
CA MET A 108 -18.88 -4.71 12.00
C MET A 108 -17.92 -3.69 12.62
N LEU A 109 -16.64 -3.65 12.24
CA LEU A 109 -15.67 -2.73 12.85
C LEU A 109 -14.83 -2.00 11.80
N ASP A 110 -15.09 -0.69 11.66
CA ASP A 110 -14.32 0.25 10.82
C ASP A 110 -12.80 0.24 11.10
N HIS A 111 -12.40 -0.21 12.30
CA HIS A 111 -11.00 -0.33 12.71
C HIS A 111 -10.26 -1.45 11.96
N GLU A 112 -10.98 -2.50 11.53
CA GLU A 112 -10.41 -3.66 10.86
C GLU A 112 -10.07 -3.36 9.40
N GLY A 113 -10.87 -2.52 8.73
CA GLY A 113 -10.60 -2.07 7.37
C GLY A 113 -9.27 -1.30 7.25
N ARG A 114 -8.93 -0.50 8.26
CA ARG A 114 -7.65 0.23 8.33
C ARG A 114 -6.46 -0.70 8.45
N ALA A 115 -6.52 -1.63 9.42
CA ALA A 115 -5.47 -2.62 9.64
C ALA A 115 -5.25 -3.53 8.42
N ASN A 116 -6.33 -3.89 7.73
CA ASN A 116 -6.26 -4.68 6.50
C ASN A 116 -5.59 -3.91 5.35
N LEU A 117 -5.90 -2.63 5.20
CA LEU A 117 -5.28 -1.79 4.17
C LEU A 117 -3.80 -1.55 4.46
N GLU A 118 -3.43 -1.30 5.71
CA GLU A 118 -2.03 -1.19 6.14
C GLU A 118 -1.26 -2.47 5.87
N TRP A 119 -1.80 -3.61 6.31
CA TRP A 119 -1.21 -4.91 6.05
C TRP A 119 -1.05 -5.15 4.55
N PHE A 120 -2.06 -4.82 3.75
CA PHE A 120 -2.04 -4.95 2.30
C PHE A 120 -0.87 -4.15 1.69
N VAL A 121 -0.79 -2.85 1.96
CA VAL A 121 0.25 -1.97 1.39
C VAL A 121 1.64 -2.44 1.81
N ARG A 122 1.82 -2.84 3.07
CA ARG A 122 3.08 -3.37 3.56
C ARG A 122 3.50 -4.67 2.88
N ARG A 123 2.56 -5.58 2.63
CA ARG A 123 2.84 -6.82 1.88
C ARG A 123 3.18 -6.56 0.43
N VAL A 124 2.56 -5.55 -0.19
CA VAL A 124 2.93 -5.11 -1.54
C VAL A 124 4.36 -4.56 -1.54
N GLN A 125 4.75 -3.74 -0.56
CA GLN A 125 6.14 -3.26 -0.42
C GLN A 125 7.14 -4.43 -0.26
N ASP A 126 6.83 -5.40 0.61
CA ASP A 126 7.66 -6.60 0.78
C ASP A 126 7.82 -7.36 -0.56
N GLN A 127 6.74 -7.51 -1.33
CA GLN A 127 6.79 -8.19 -2.62
C GLN A 127 7.55 -7.42 -3.70
N ILE A 128 7.52 -6.08 -3.69
CA ILE A 128 8.38 -5.28 -4.57
C ILE A 128 9.85 -5.61 -4.30
N VAL A 129 10.26 -5.61 -3.03
CA VAL A 129 11.64 -5.94 -2.63
C VAL A 129 12.02 -7.37 -3.04
N LEU A 130 11.15 -8.36 -2.78
CA LEU A 130 11.40 -9.76 -3.11
C LEU A 130 11.50 -10.01 -4.62
N SER A 131 10.62 -9.37 -5.41
CA SER A 131 10.63 -9.51 -6.87
C SER A 131 11.93 -8.98 -7.48
N LYS A 132 12.61 -8.04 -6.81
CA LYS A 132 13.87 -7.45 -7.26
C LYS A 132 15.11 -8.19 -6.78
N LYS A 133 15.03 -8.90 -5.65
CA LYS A 133 16.14 -9.73 -5.15
C LYS A 133 16.38 -11.00 -6.00
N ASN A 134 15.34 -11.48 -6.69
CA ASN A 134 15.37 -12.72 -7.46
C ASN A 134 15.69 -12.53 -8.96
N GLN A 135 16.10 -11.32 -9.37
CA GLN A 135 16.40 -10.95 -10.76
C GLN A 135 17.90 -10.77 -10.95
#